data_AF-A0A3M7EFQ7-F1
#
_entry.id   AF-A0A3M7EFQ7-F1
#
_cell.length_a   1.000
_cell.length_b   1.000
_cell.length_c   1.000
_cell.angle_alpha   90.00
_cell.angle_beta   90.00
_cell.angle_gamma   90.00
#
_symmetry.space_group_name_H-M   'P 1'
#
loop_
_entity.id
_entity.type
_entity.pdbx_description
1 polymer ?
#
loop_
_entity_poly.entity_id
_entity_poly.type
_entity_poly.pdbx_seq_one_letter_code
_entity_poly.pdbx_strand_id
1 'polypeptide(L)'
;MLYTVVPVCTFASIATLATQFEKSYMRLGGRILRLGGLSGLTERLIPQWNPANAGREQPQHPRSSIKSLLGWPPEQVVRETAWLDGLRGVAAFLVMTYHLHLLLFYGLSLEAPYGATVQNKYNEAAGPESVREFWRLPIIRIWMCSGPVQVSIFFVLSGLVLSWSPMESIRTGKQEKLAASLSSAIFRRWFRLYLPCFAVALWHFLGLRIGLQTDASRERLDGFWAQLWDFLAASERYANPFNINRDQFNSLHDYDWTMWTIPFEYSGSLLVFVICLATSRTKTYWKRSLLILTVATYACLRAEWAFWLFATGALLSNYIRHNGGFEALSRTQGRQSTVAWSIAMICSLLLVGYPSTGEEYDRPGYEWMTSLIPSNWMPIEEGARLWWCWAGILFVISASHLRLVRKVFELSFPRYLGRVSYMLYLTHRSVLAVVCKPLKKVLFAASGRGRFLDYGKDRGTLHHDVTTLCVYVLIFMIIVPLAIVVAHACEVLIDRPSVRFAKRIDEWIVQDRRAEHSASDQSDAAVSDEAVPLTADIELTETSEELKDRDRPGLV
;
A
#
# COMPACT_ATOMS: atom_id res chain seq x y z
N MET A 1 -7.91 4.35 -52.53
CA MET A 1 -6.62 4.89 -53.03
C MET A 1 -5.96 5.59 -51.85
N LEU A 2 -4.78 5.27 -51.35
CA LEU A 2 -3.78 4.26 -51.67
C LEU A 2 -3.24 3.78 -50.31
N TYR A 3 -3.02 2.47 -50.21
CA TYR A 3 -2.43 1.76 -49.08
C TYR A 3 -0.93 2.08 -48.94
N THR A 4 -0.43 2.17 -47.71
CA THR A 4 0.96 1.80 -47.41
C THR A 4 1.02 1.04 -46.10
N VAL A 5 1.54 -0.18 -46.19
CA VAL A 5 1.68 -1.20 -45.16
C VAL A 5 3.18 -1.34 -44.86
N VAL A 6 3.51 -1.84 -43.65
CA VAL A 6 4.75 -2.57 -43.23
C VAL A 6 5.84 -1.70 -42.54
N PRO A 7 6.61 -2.21 -41.53
CA PRO A 7 6.52 -3.45 -40.73
C PRO A 7 6.52 -3.28 -39.18
N VAL A 8 6.02 -4.33 -38.54
CA VAL A 8 6.39 -4.83 -37.21
C VAL A 8 7.81 -5.44 -37.29
N CYS A 9 8.76 -4.96 -36.47
CA CYS A 9 9.92 -5.68 -35.90
C CYS A 9 11.02 -4.68 -35.45
N THR A 10 11.26 -4.53 -34.14
CA THR A 10 12.61 -4.62 -33.50
C THR A 10 12.53 -4.26 -31.99
N PHE A 11 12.37 -5.28 -31.15
CA PHE A 11 12.82 -5.26 -29.76
C PHE A 11 14.33 -5.58 -29.77
N ALA A 12 15.20 -4.58 -29.96
CA ALA A 12 16.67 -4.78 -29.88
C ALA A 12 17.54 -3.52 -29.72
N SER A 13 17.01 -2.30 -29.59
CA SER A 13 17.84 -1.08 -29.77
C SER A 13 18.03 -0.19 -28.54
N ILE A 14 17.76 -0.66 -27.33
CA ILE A 14 17.98 0.13 -26.09
C ILE A 14 19.39 -0.10 -25.48
N ALA A 15 20.14 -1.11 -25.94
CA ALA A 15 21.48 -1.40 -25.42
C ALA A 15 22.63 -0.64 -26.11
N THR A 16 22.38 0.08 -27.21
CA THR A 16 23.44 0.67 -28.05
C THR A 16 23.59 2.19 -27.92
N LEU A 17 22.83 2.83 -27.03
CA LEU A 17 22.88 4.28 -26.78
C LEU A 17 23.71 4.67 -25.54
N ALA A 18 24.28 3.70 -24.83
CA ALA A 18 25.08 3.92 -23.61
C ALA A 18 26.60 3.97 -23.86
N THR A 19 27.08 3.79 -25.09
CA THR A 19 28.52 3.66 -25.42
C THR A 19 29.08 4.81 -26.28
N GLN A 20 28.41 5.96 -26.34
CA GLN A 20 28.83 7.07 -27.22
C GLN A 20 28.97 8.43 -26.52
N PHE A 21 29.36 8.44 -25.24
CA PHE A 21 29.69 9.67 -24.49
C PHE A 21 31.05 9.62 -23.78
N GLU A 22 32.03 8.94 -24.39
CA GLU A 22 33.40 8.93 -23.91
C GLU A 22 34.35 9.40 -25.01
N LYS A 23 34.70 10.69 -24.96
CA LYS A 23 35.86 11.40 -25.57
C LYS A 23 35.45 12.75 -26.14
N SER A 24 35.65 13.80 -25.35
CA SER A 24 36.06 15.12 -25.85
C SER A 24 36.72 15.89 -24.71
N TYR A 25 38.05 15.79 -24.64
CA TYR A 25 38.87 16.71 -23.86
C TYR A 25 39.06 18.00 -24.66
N MET A 26 38.77 19.15 -24.03
CA MET A 26 39.48 20.40 -24.31
C MET A 26 39.89 21.04 -22.98
N ARG A 27 41.21 21.16 -22.78
CA ARG A 27 41.85 21.98 -21.75
C ARG A 27 42.02 23.39 -22.28
N LEU A 28 41.75 24.42 -21.47
CA LEU A 28 42.65 25.57 -21.34
C LEU A 28 42.28 26.45 -20.11
N GLY A 29 43.30 26.69 -19.27
CA GLY A 29 43.36 27.72 -18.21
C GLY A 29 42.68 27.33 -16.88
N GLY A 30 43.34 27.05 -15.76
CA GLY A 30 44.67 27.44 -15.32
C GLY A 30 44.56 28.02 -13.90
N ARG A 31 44.31 27.17 -12.89
CA ARG A 31 44.68 27.40 -11.47
C ARG A 31 44.52 26.09 -10.70
N ILE A 32 45.63 25.63 -10.14
CA ILE A 32 45.77 24.42 -9.35
C ILE A 32 45.39 24.77 -7.91
N LEU A 33 44.31 24.17 -7.40
CA LEU A 33 44.08 24.02 -5.96
C LEU A 33 44.12 22.51 -5.68
N ARG A 34 45.21 22.07 -5.03
CA ARG A 34 45.37 20.71 -4.54
C ARG A 34 44.40 20.50 -3.37
N LEU A 35 43.33 19.73 -3.58
CA LEU A 35 42.62 19.03 -2.51
C LEU A 35 43.05 17.57 -2.58
N GLY A 36 43.95 17.20 -1.67
CA GLY A 36 44.33 15.81 -1.44
C GLY A 36 43.19 15.06 -0.75
N GLY A 37 43.04 13.78 -1.10
CA GLY A 37 42.24 12.83 -0.31
C GLY A 37 40.95 12.32 -0.95
N LEU A 38 40.95 11.93 -2.23
CA LEU A 38 39.89 11.10 -2.82
C LEU A 38 40.36 9.70 -3.24
N SER A 39 41.61 9.33 -2.97
CA SER A 39 42.15 8.01 -3.31
C SER A 39 41.73 6.87 -2.37
N GLY A 40 41.07 7.15 -1.24
CA GLY A 40 40.59 6.14 -0.30
C GLY A 40 39.15 5.66 -0.54
N LEU A 41 38.41 6.28 -1.46
CA LEU A 41 36.97 6.05 -1.65
C LEU A 41 36.66 5.11 -2.84
N THR A 42 37.62 4.87 -3.73
CA THR A 42 37.46 3.97 -4.88
C THR A 42 37.91 2.53 -4.60
N GLU A 43 38.77 2.29 -3.60
CA GLU A 43 39.23 0.94 -3.25
C GLU A 43 38.24 0.13 -2.38
N ARG A 44 37.24 0.77 -1.76
CA ARG A 44 36.23 0.07 -0.94
C ARG A 44 34.96 -0.33 -1.70
N LEU A 45 34.91 -0.13 -3.02
CA LEU A 45 33.71 -0.37 -3.85
C LEU A 45 33.89 -1.47 -4.92
N ILE A 46 35.00 -2.21 -4.90
CA ILE A 46 35.22 -3.37 -5.77
C ILE A 46 35.42 -4.61 -4.88
N PRO A 47 34.59 -5.65 -4.98
CA PRO A 47 34.85 -6.89 -4.25
C PRO A 47 36.19 -7.46 -4.72
N GLN A 48 37.14 -7.62 -3.80
CA GLN A 48 38.37 -8.36 -4.09
C GLN A 48 37.99 -9.81 -4.37
N TRP A 49 38.08 -10.19 -5.64
CA TRP A 49 37.93 -11.56 -6.10
C TRP A 49 39.03 -12.41 -5.47
N ASN A 50 38.67 -13.32 -4.56
CA ASN A 50 39.59 -14.30 -3.99
C ASN A 50 39.54 -15.61 -4.82
N PRO A 51 40.61 -15.96 -5.57
CA PRO A 51 40.62 -17.15 -6.41
C PRO A 51 40.63 -18.48 -5.63
N ALA A 52 40.76 -18.47 -4.30
CA ALA A 52 40.82 -19.68 -3.47
C ALA A 52 39.46 -20.40 -3.28
N ASN A 53 38.33 -19.79 -3.66
CA ASN A 53 36.99 -20.41 -3.58
C ASN A 53 36.45 -20.91 -4.94
N ALA A 54 37.27 -20.95 -5.99
CA ALA A 54 36.86 -21.29 -7.36
C ALA A 54 36.56 -22.79 -7.60
N GLY A 55 36.27 -23.56 -6.54
CA GLY A 55 36.27 -25.03 -6.59
C GLY A 55 35.10 -25.71 -5.89
N ARG A 56 33.90 -25.10 -5.84
CA ARG A 56 32.63 -25.77 -5.49
C ARG A 56 31.45 -24.82 -5.70
N GLU A 57 31.03 -24.65 -6.94
CA GLU A 57 29.63 -24.39 -7.34
C GLU A 57 29.61 -24.27 -8.86
N GLN A 58 29.07 -25.30 -9.52
CA GLN A 58 28.75 -25.19 -10.94
C GLN A 58 27.69 -24.08 -11.11
N PRO A 59 27.86 -23.11 -12.02
CA PRO A 59 26.82 -22.15 -12.31
C PRO A 59 25.69 -22.89 -13.04
N GLN A 60 24.66 -23.30 -12.29
CA GLN A 60 23.43 -23.75 -12.91
C GLN A 60 22.86 -22.58 -13.70
N HIS A 61 22.78 -22.72 -15.02
CA HIS A 61 22.11 -21.79 -15.92
C HIS A 61 20.80 -21.29 -15.27
N PRO A 62 20.54 -19.97 -15.22
CA PRO A 62 19.34 -19.45 -14.60
C PRO A 62 18.15 -19.83 -15.47
N ARG A 63 17.54 -20.98 -15.18
CA ARG A 63 16.19 -21.26 -15.64
C ARG A 63 15.33 -20.13 -15.10
N SER A 64 14.67 -19.39 -15.99
CA SER A 64 13.68 -18.36 -15.67
C SER A 64 12.54 -19.01 -14.87
N SER A 65 12.75 -19.15 -13.57
CA SER A 65 11.81 -19.74 -12.64
C SER A 65 10.82 -18.68 -12.20
N ILE A 66 9.61 -19.08 -11.84
CA ILE A 66 8.64 -18.21 -11.17
C ILE A 66 9.30 -17.52 -9.94
N LYS A 67 10.28 -18.18 -9.31
CA LYS A 67 11.10 -17.61 -8.24
C LYS A 67 12.02 -16.48 -8.70
N SER A 68 12.58 -16.53 -9.91
CA SER A 68 13.42 -15.44 -10.43
C SER A 68 12.59 -14.28 -10.95
N LEU A 69 11.39 -14.53 -11.50
CA LEU A 69 10.52 -13.48 -12.04
C LEU A 69 9.70 -12.75 -10.96
N LEU A 70 9.15 -13.50 -10.00
CA LEU A 70 8.22 -12.98 -8.99
C LEU A 70 8.76 -13.09 -7.57
N GLY A 71 9.95 -13.65 -7.35
CA GLY A 71 10.46 -13.88 -5.98
C GLY A 71 9.55 -14.81 -5.16
N TRP A 72 8.74 -15.65 -5.83
CA TRP A 72 7.77 -16.56 -5.23
C TRP A 72 8.31 -17.99 -5.13
N PRO A 73 8.04 -18.74 -4.04
CA PRO A 73 7.26 -18.38 -2.85
C PRO A 73 8.05 -17.53 -1.83
N PRO A 74 7.35 -16.74 -0.97
CA PRO A 74 7.98 -15.97 0.09
C PRO A 74 8.63 -16.87 1.15
N GLU A 75 9.65 -16.34 1.85
CA GLU A 75 10.39 -17.04 2.89
C GLU A 75 9.48 -17.50 4.06
N GLN A 76 9.78 -18.66 4.63
CA GLN A 76 8.86 -19.41 5.51
C GLN A 76 8.76 -18.88 6.94
N VAL A 77 9.53 -17.88 7.34
CA VAL A 77 9.43 -17.33 8.72
C VAL A 77 8.13 -16.56 8.88
N VAL A 78 7.13 -17.19 9.49
CA VAL A 78 5.82 -16.59 9.79
C VAL A 78 5.92 -15.87 11.13
N ARG A 79 6.15 -14.55 11.08
CA ARG A 79 6.05 -13.67 12.26
C ARG A 79 4.58 -13.61 12.73
N GLU A 80 4.37 -13.28 14.01
CA GLU A 80 3.02 -13.14 14.60
C GLU A 80 2.10 -12.16 13.84
N THR A 81 2.70 -11.15 13.19
CA THR A 81 2.00 -10.13 12.40
C THR A 81 1.89 -10.46 10.91
N ALA A 82 2.34 -11.64 10.45
CA ALA A 82 2.41 -11.97 9.02
C ALA A 82 1.04 -11.94 8.32
N TRP A 83 -0.03 -12.27 9.04
CA TRP A 83 -1.39 -12.20 8.53
C TRP A 83 -1.83 -10.75 8.21
N LEU A 84 -1.27 -9.74 8.90
CA LEU A 84 -1.55 -8.33 8.62
C LEU A 84 -0.98 -7.91 7.27
N ASP A 85 0.23 -8.37 6.93
CA ASP A 85 0.82 -8.17 5.60
C ASP A 85 -0.05 -8.86 4.54
N GLY A 86 -0.50 -10.09 4.81
CA GLY A 86 -1.38 -10.83 3.92
C GLY A 86 -2.72 -10.12 3.66
N LEU A 87 -3.35 -9.60 4.71
CA LEU A 87 -4.58 -8.81 4.61
C LEU A 87 -4.36 -7.52 3.82
N ARG A 88 -3.27 -6.79 4.08
CA ARG A 88 -2.88 -5.62 3.27
C ARG A 88 -2.72 -5.99 1.79
N GLY A 89 -2.12 -7.14 1.50
CA GLY A 89 -1.98 -7.67 0.14
C GLY A 89 -3.31 -7.90 -0.56
N VAL A 90 -4.23 -8.59 0.11
CA VAL A 90 -5.57 -8.87 -0.42
C VAL A 90 -6.38 -7.59 -0.59
N ALA A 91 -6.29 -6.66 0.36
CA ALA A 91 -6.94 -5.35 0.25
C ALA A 91 -6.43 -4.57 -0.97
N ALA A 92 -5.12 -4.51 -1.21
CA ALA A 92 -4.54 -3.85 -2.39
C ALA A 92 -4.99 -4.49 -3.70
N PHE A 93 -5.08 -5.83 -3.70
CA PHE A 93 -5.60 -6.57 -4.83
C PHE A 93 -7.08 -6.24 -5.10
N LEU A 94 -7.92 -6.17 -4.07
CA LEU A 94 -9.33 -5.80 -4.19
C LEU A 94 -9.53 -4.34 -4.65
N VAL A 95 -8.64 -3.41 -4.26
CA VAL A 95 -8.63 -2.05 -4.83
C VAL A 95 -8.29 -2.07 -6.32
N MET A 96 -7.30 -2.86 -6.72
CA MET A 96 -6.92 -3.01 -8.13
C MET A 96 -8.06 -3.63 -8.95
N THR A 97 -8.72 -4.67 -8.45
CA THR A 97 -9.87 -5.28 -9.15
C THR A 97 -11.03 -4.30 -9.24
N TYR A 98 -11.32 -3.57 -8.16
CA TYR A 98 -12.35 -2.52 -8.16
C TYR A 98 -12.13 -1.48 -9.27
N HIS A 99 -10.92 -0.95 -9.42
CA HIS A 99 -10.61 0.00 -10.50
C HIS A 99 -10.66 -0.64 -11.90
N LEU A 100 -10.30 -1.93 -12.03
CA LEU A 100 -10.51 -2.67 -13.27
C LEU A 100 -12.02 -2.77 -13.59
N HIS A 101 -12.86 -3.06 -12.60
CA HIS A 101 -14.31 -3.15 -12.79
C HIS A 101 -14.93 -1.80 -13.16
N LEU A 102 -14.54 -0.71 -12.49
CA LEU A 102 -14.94 0.65 -12.87
C LEU A 102 -14.54 1.03 -14.32
N LEU A 103 -13.46 0.44 -14.84
CA LEU A 103 -13.04 0.65 -16.22
C LEU A 103 -13.86 -0.19 -17.21
N LEU A 104 -14.25 -1.41 -16.84
CA LEU A 104 -14.94 -2.35 -17.73
C LEU A 104 -16.45 -2.14 -17.74
N PHE A 105 -17.06 -1.93 -16.58
CA PHE A 105 -18.50 -1.81 -16.38
C PHE A 105 -18.91 -0.36 -16.21
N TYR A 106 -20.21 -0.07 -16.35
CA TYR A 106 -20.70 1.26 -16.09
C TYR A 106 -20.59 1.60 -14.60
N GLY A 107 -19.66 2.50 -14.25
CA GLY A 107 -19.30 2.77 -12.85
C GLY A 107 -20.45 3.21 -11.94
N LEU A 108 -21.41 3.97 -12.48
CA LEU A 108 -22.57 4.44 -11.71
C LEU A 108 -23.59 3.33 -11.41
N SER A 109 -23.68 2.28 -12.24
CA SER A 109 -24.52 1.11 -11.95
C SER A 109 -23.75 -0.02 -11.27
N LEU A 110 -22.41 -0.01 -11.30
CA LEU A 110 -21.58 -1.02 -10.65
C LEU A 110 -21.85 -1.08 -9.15
N GLU A 111 -22.03 0.09 -8.51
CA GLU A 111 -22.32 0.22 -7.08
C GLU A 111 -23.76 -0.13 -6.69
N ALA A 112 -24.65 -0.36 -7.66
CA ALA A 112 -26.04 -0.71 -7.37
C ALA A 112 -26.13 -2.12 -6.73
N PRO A 113 -26.78 -2.28 -5.57
CA PRO A 113 -26.94 -3.57 -4.91
C PRO A 113 -27.93 -4.48 -5.66
N TYR A 114 -27.99 -5.75 -5.26
CA TYR A 114 -28.96 -6.70 -5.81
C TYR A 114 -30.41 -6.20 -5.59
N GLY A 115 -31.21 -6.25 -6.66
CA GLY A 115 -32.61 -5.81 -6.64
C GLY A 115 -32.79 -4.32 -6.88
N ALA A 116 -31.71 -3.54 -6.98
CA ALA A 116 -31.79 -2.11 -7.21
C ALA A 116 -32.44 -1.77 -8.55
N THR A 117 -33.13 -0.65 -8.60
CA THR A 117 -33.60 0.01 -9.82
C THR A 117 -32.57 1.05 -10.22
N VAL A 118 -31.99 0.88 -11.41
CA VAL A 118 -30.98 1.78 -11.95
C VAL A 118 -31.58 2.61 -13.08
N GLN A 119 -31.31 3.91 -13.08
CA GLN A 119 -31.68 4.79 -14.18
C GLN A 119 -30.82 4.53 -15.40
N ASN A 120 -31.45 4.22 -16.54
CA ASN A 120 -30.75 4.05 -17.80
C ASN A 120 -30.45 5.42 -18.44
N LYS A 121 -29.42 6.12 -17.95
CA LYS A 121 -29.00 7.44 -18.49
C LYS A 121 -28.51 7.40 -19.95
N TYR A 122 -28.36 6.23 -20.57
CA TYR A 122 -27.93 6.11 -21.99
C TYR A 122 -29.08 5.78 -22.95
N ASN A 123 -30.18 5.26 -22.44
CA ASN A 123 -31.41 5.07 -23.17
C ASN A 123 -32.57 5.46 -22.26
N GLU A 124 -32.75 6.78 -22.07
CA GLU A 124 -33.82 7.33 -21.23
C GLU A 124 -35.21 6.81 -21.68
N ALA A 125 -35.36 6.48 -22.96
CA ALA A 125 -36.58 5.89 -23.52
C ALA A 125 -36.84 4.44 -23.06
N ALA A 126 -35.83 3.70 -22.58
CA ALA A 126 -36.00 2.35 -22.03
C ALA A 126 -36.49 2.36 -20.56
N GLY A 127 -36.46 3.51 -19.90
CA GLY A 127 -36.86 3.65 -18.50
C GLY A 127 -35.89 2.98 -17.50
N PRO A 128 -36.24 2.99 -16.20
CA PRO A 128 -35.44 2.36 -15.14
C PRO A 128 -35.44 0.83 -15.24
N GLU A 129 -34.30 0.20 -14.97
CA GLU A 129 -34.12 -1.27 -15.02
C GLU A 129 -33.79 -1.83 -13.64
N SER A 130 -34.43 -2.94 -13.25
CA SER A 130 -34.07 -3.66 -12.02
C SER A 130 -32.88 -4.59 -12.27
N VAL A 131 -31.79 -4.39 -11.53
CA VAL A 131 -30.56 -5.18 -11.62
C VAL A 131 -30.60 -6.33 -10.62
N ARG A 132 -30.45 -7.57 -11.10
CA ARG A 132 -30.61 -8.81 -10.30
C ARG A 132 -29.53 -9.85 -10.59
N GLU A 133 -28.37 -9.39 -11.05
CA GLU A 133 -27.24 -10.25 -11.34
C GLU A 133 -26.70 -10.85 -10.03
N PHE A 134 -26.41 -12.15 -10.05
CA PHE A 134 -25.98 -12.91 -8.85
C PHE A 134 -24.78 -12.29 -8.12
N TRP A 135 -23.83 -11.69 -8.85
CA TRP A 135 -22.64 -11.08 -8.27
C TRP A 135 -22.96 -9.86 -7.38
N ARG A 136 -24.14 -9.25 -7.51
CA ARG A 136 -24.57 -8.10 -6.70
C ARG A 136 -25.07 -8.47 -5.30
N LEU A 137 -25.24 -9.77 -5.02
CA LEU A 137 -25.68 -10.23 -3.71
C LEU A 137 -24.71 -9.77 -2.60
N PRO A 138 -25.20 -9.54 -1.37
CA PRO A 138 -24.35 -9.21 -0.24
C PRO A 138 -23.20 -10.21 -0.09
N ILE A 139 -22.04 -9.75 0.38
CA ILE A 139 -20.78 -10.50 0.47
C ILE A 139 -20.17 -10.84 -0.90
N ILE A 140 -20.94 -11.37 -1.86
CA ILE A 140 -20.42 -11.73 -3.20
C ILE A 140 -19.92 -10.49 -3.94
N ARG A 141 -20.65 -9.38 -3.82
CA ARG A 141 -20.30 -8.11 -4.45
C ARG A 141 -19.01 -7.46 -3.93
N ILE A 142 -18.43 -7.93 -2.83
CA ILE A 142 -17.15 -7.41 -2.30
C ILE A 142 -16.07 -7.46 -3.38
N TRP A 143 -16.10 -8.51 -4.21
CA TRP A 143 -15.19 -8.67 -5.34
C TRP A 143 -15.25 -7.51 -6.34
N MET A 144 -16.42 -6.89 -6.49
CA MET A 144 -16.74 -5.88 -7.51
C MET A 144 -16.76 -4.44 -6.98
N CYS A 145 -17.08 -4.23 -5.69
CA CYS A 145 -17.50 -2.93 -5.15
C CYS A 145 -16.91 -2.57 -3.77
N SER A 146 -15.74 -3.10 -3.38
CA SER A 146 -15.22 -2.91 -2.00
C SER A 146 -14.07 -1.92 -1.84
N GLY A 147 -13.65 -1.23 -2.92
CA GLY A 147 -12.48 -0.35 -2.94
C GLY A 147 -12.41 0.63 -1.75
N PRO A 148 -13.47 1.42 -1.47
CA PRO A 148 -13.46 2.36 -0.35
C PRO A 148 -13.25 1.72 1.03
N VAL A 149 -13.79 0.52 1.24
CA VAL A 149 -13.63 -0.22 2.51
C VAL A 149 -12.22 -0.79 2.65
N GLN A 150 -11.59 -1.22 1.56
CA GLN A 150 -10.19 -1.67 1.60
C GLN A 150 -9.24 -0.54 2.03
N VAL A 151 -9.53 0.71 1.65
CA VAL A 151 -8.81 1.89 2.16
C VAL A 151 -9.00 2.05 3.66
N SER A 152 -10.22 1.84 4.17
CA SER A 152 -10.45 1.85 5.62
C SER A 152 -9.66 0.77 6.34
N ILE A 153 -9.58 -0.44 5.77
CA ILE A 153 -8.76 -1.54 6.30
C ILE A 153 -7.28 -1.13 6.33
N PHE A 154 -6.75 -0.50 5.28
CA PHE A 154 -5.36 -0.01 5.29
C PHE A 154 -5.08 0.91 6.47
N PHE A 155 -5.95 1.88 6.74
CA PHE A 155 -5.69 2.87 7.77
C PHE A 155 -5.78 2.28 9.19
N VAL A 156 -6.70 1.35 9.43
CA VAL A 156 -6.75 0.60 10.70
C VAL A 156 -5.48 -0.26 10.86
N LEU A 157 -5.04 -0.94 9.79
CA LEU A 157 -3.82 -1.74 9.80
C LEU A 157 -2.58 -0.88 10.01
N SER A 158 -2.48 0.28 9.38
CA SER A 158 -1.38 1.23 9.56
C SER A 158 -1.31 1.70 11.02
N GLY A 159 -2.45 2.05 11.64
CA GLY A 159 -2.52 2.36 13.07
C GLY A 159 -2.04 1.21 13.98
N LEU A 160 -2.48 -0.01 13.68
CA LEU A 160 -2.13 -1.22 14.41
C LEU A 160 -0.63 -1.57 14.30
N VAL A 161 -0.08 -1.57 13.09
CA VAL A 161 1.31 -1.95 12.81
C VAL A 161 2.28 -0.90 13.32
N LEU A 162 2.02 0.39 13.09
CA LEU A 162 2.91 1.47 13.52
C LEU A 162 3.03 1.57 15.04
N SER A 163 1.97 1.21 15.76
CA SER A 163 1.96 1.21 17.23
C SER A 163 2.43 -0.11 17.84
N TRP A 164 2.59 -1.19 17.07
CA TRP A 164 2.88 -2.53 17.60
C TRP A 164 4.16 -2.60 18.45
N SER A 165 5.29 -2.20 17.87
CA SER A 165 6.58 -2.16 18.59
C SER A 165 6.60 -1.07 19.68
N PRO A 166 6.11 0.16 19.44
CA PRO A 166 5.98 1.17 20.50
C PRO A 166 5.19 0.68 21.72
N MET A 167 4.01 0.07 21.53
CA MET A 167 3.17 -0.42 22.63
C MET A 167 3.88 -1.51 23.45
N GLU A 168 4.69 -2.35 22.80
CA GLU A 168 5.52 -3.32 23.51
C GLU A 168 6.62 -2.67 24.35
N SER A 169 7.33 -1.68 23.80
CA SER A 169 8.35 -0.94 24.56
C SER A 169 7.74 -0.20 25.75
N ILE A 170 6.56 0.39 25.60
CA ILE A 170 5.83 1.06 26.69
C ILE A 170 5.48 0.07 27.80
N ARG A 171 4.95 -1.12 27.42
CA ARG A 171 4.57 -2.18 28.35
C ARG A 171 5.77 -2.73 29.12
N THR A 172 6.92 -2.89 28.44
CA THR A 172 8.16 -3.42 29.02
C THR A 172 9.03 -2.35 29.69
N GLY A 173 8.63 -1.07 29.64
CA GLY A 173 9.35 0.03 30.27
C GLY A 173 10.62 0.49 29.53
N LYS A 174 10.82 0.08 28.28
CA LYS A 174 12.02 0.39 27.47
C LYS A 174 11.91 1.77 26.80
N GLN A 175 11.99 2.85 27.59
CA GLN A 175 11.75 4.23 27.15
C GLN A 175 12.78 4.76 26.16
N GLU A 176 14.07 4.50 26.37
CA GLU A 176 15.13 4.95 25.45
C GLU A 176 15.00 4.29 24.07
N LYS A 177 14.78 2.96 24.06
CA LYS A 177 14.49 2.21 22.84
C LYS A 177 13.25 2.76 22.12
N LEU A 178 12.20 3.11 22.87
CA LEU A 178 11.00 3.72 22.32
C LEU A 178 11.30 5.07 21.66
N ALA A 179 12.00 5.98 22.36
CA ALA A 179 12.32 7.31 21.86
C ALA A 179 13.19 7.24 20.59
N ALA A 180 14.24 6.41 20.60
CA ALA A 180 15.11 6.18 19.45
C ALA A 180 14.32 5.60 18.27
N SER A 181 13.50 4.58 18.51
CA SER A 181 12.68 3.95 17.46
C SER A 181 11.63 4.90 16.88
N LEU A 182 11.00 5.76 17.69
CA LEU A 182 10.00 6.71 17.23
C LEU A 182 10.64 7.84 16.42
N SER A 183 11.75 8.42 16.88
CA SER A 183 12.47 9.49 16.16
C SER A 183 12.89 9.02 14.76
N SER A 184 13.49 7.85 14.70
CA SER A 184 13.92 7.19 13.46
C SER A 184 12.73 6.84 12.55
N ALA A 185 11.61 6.35 13.11
CA ALA A 185 10.40 6.07 12.34
C ALA A 185 9.79 7.34 11.72
N ILE A 186 9.71 8.44 12.47
CA ILE A 186 9.20 9.73 12.00
C ILE A 186 10.05 10.24 10.83
N PHE A 187 11.37 10.29 11.01
CA PHE A 187 12.30 10.81 10.01
C PHE A 187 12.19 10.07 8.67
N ARG A 188 12.21 8.73 8.70
CA ARG A 188 12.19 7.92 7.48
C ARG A 188 10.83 7.84 6.81
N ARG A 189 9.73 8.12 7.54
CA ARG A 189 8.36 7.91 7.05
C ARG A 189 8.07 8.74 5.80
N TRP A 190 8.51 10.00 5.78
CA TRP A 190 8.29 10.89 4.63
C TRP A 190 8.94 10.31 3.36
N PHE A 191 10.23 9.96 3.43
CA PHE A 191 10.96 9.40 2.28
C PHE A 191 10.35 8.08 1.78
N ARG A 192 10.02 7.16 2.72
CA ARG A 192 9.44 5.86 2.38
C ARG A 192 8.11 5.99 1.64
N LEU A 193 7.29 6.96 2.02
CA LEU A 193 5.96 7.16 1.42
C LEU A 193 6.01 7.98 0.12
N TYR A 194 6.82 9.03 0.05
CA TYR A 194 6.76 9.96 -1.09
C TYR A 194 7.73 9.62 -2.22
N LEU A 195 8.90 9.03 -1.96
CA LEU A 195 9.85 8.71 -3.04
C LEU A 195 9.28 7.76 -4.09
N PRO A 196 8.58 6.66 -3.72
CA PRO A 196 7.99 5.79 -4.73
C PRO A 196 6.83 6.44 -5.48
N CYS A 197 6.10 7.36 -4.83
CA CYS A 197 5.07 8.17 -5.48
C CYS A 197 5.67 9.05 -6.59
N PHE A 198 6.80 9.73 -6.32
CA PHE A 198 7.48 10.54 -7.33
C PHE A 198 7.97 9.71 -8.52
N ALA A 199 8.45 8.49 -8.29
CA ALA A 199 8.87 7.60 -9.37
C ALA A 199 7.69 7.19 -10.28
N VAL A 200 6.53 6.87 -9.69
CA VAL A 200 5.31 6.54 -10.45
C VAL A 200 4.73 7.79 -11.13
N ALA A 201 4.75 8.95 -10.47
CA ALA A 201 4.35 10.20 -11.09
C ALA A 201 5.28 10.57 -12.27
N LEU A 202 6.58 10.31 -12.15
CA LEU A 202 7.57 10.51 -13.21
C LEU A 202 7.28 9.61 -14.42
N TRP A 203 6.84 8.37 -14.20
CA TRP A 203 6.34 7.51 -15.29
C TRP A 203 5.21 8.22 -16.05
N HIS A 204 4.18 8.71 -15.37
CA HIS A 204 3.07 9.41 -16.03
C HIS A 204 3.52 10.71 -16.71
N PHE A 205 4.43 11.46 -16.11
CA PHE A 205 5.07 12.62 -16.76
C PHE A 205 5.73 12.23 -18.08
N LEU A 206 6.58 11.20 -18.08
CA LEU A 206 7.26 10.72 -19.30
C LEU A 206 6.24 10.24 -20.33
N GLY A 207 5.22 9.49 -19.90
CA GLY A 207 4.12 9.03 -20.75
C GLY A 207 3.39 10.19 -21.44
N LEU A 208 3.07 11.25 -20.69
CA LEU A 208 2.44 12.45 -21.22
C LEU A 208 3.33 13.13 -22.28
N ARG A 209 4.66 13.19 -22.06
CA ARG A 209 5.61 13.79 -23.02
C ARG A 209 5.69 13.04 -24.35
N ILE A 210 5.60 11.71 -24.33
CA ILE A 210 5.64 10.89 -25.54
C ILE A 210 4.25 10.61 -26.14
N GLY A 211 3.19 11.19 -25.57
CA GLY A 211 1.82 11.06 -26.08
C GLY A 211 1.15 9.72 -25.77
N LEU A 212 1.62 8.99 -24.77
CA LEU A 212 0.91 7.81 -24.26
C LEU A 212 -0.37 8.23 -23.52
N GLN A 213 -1.37 7.34 -23.52
CA GLN A 213 -2.51 7.52 -22.64
C GLN A 213 -2.07 7.38 -21.18
N THR A 214 -2.28 8.42 -20.39
CA THR A 214 -1.99 8.45 -18.95
C THR A 214 -3.26 8.76 -18.17
N ASP A 215 -3.18 8.57 -16.85
CA ASP A 215 -4.21 9.01 -15.89
C ASP A 215 -3.90 10.40 -15.31
N ALA A 216 -2.98 11.15 -15.90
CA ALA A 216 -2.63 12.51 -15.47
C ALA A 216 -3.79 13.48 -15.76
N SER A 217 -4.10 14.36 -14.80
CA SER A 217 -5.06 15.46 -14.98
C SER A 217 -4.41 16.71 -15.60
N ARG A 218 -3.19 16.56 -16.14
CA ARG A 218 -2.38 17.63 -16.73
C ARG A 218 -2.32 17.51 -18.24
N GLU A 219 -2.41 18.66 -18.89
CA GLU A 219 -2.15 18.77 -20.32
C GLU A 219 -0.65 18.83 -20.59
N ARG A 220 -0.28 18.43 -21.82
CA ARG A 220 1.10 18.52 -22.28
C ARG A 220 1.44 19.99 -22.58
N LEU A 221 2.37 20.54 -21.83
CA LEU A 221 2.92 21.88 -22.01
C LEU A 221 3.96 21.94 -23.14
N ASP A 222 4.17 23.14 -23.67
CA ASP A 222 5.23 23.40 -24.64
C ASP A 222 6.61 23.37 -23.97
N GLY A 223 7.52 22.56 -24.54
CA GLY A 223 8.87 22.39 -24.02
C GLY A 223 9.01 21.40 -22.86
N PHE A 224 10.15 20.71 -22.81
CA PHE A 224 10.44 19.70 -21.78
C PHE A 224 10.61 20.33 -20.40
N TRP A 225 11.39 21.41 -20.31
CA TRP A 225 11.74 22.06 -19.04
C TRP A 225 10.54 22.71 -18.36
N ALA A 226 9.60 23.27 -19.13
CA ALA A 226 8.36 23.82 -18.59
C ALA A 226 7.52 22.72 -17.92
N GLN A 227 7.37 21.56 -18.59
CA GLN A 227 6.69 20.42 -17.99
C GLN A 227 7.46 19.86 -16.79
N LEU A 228 8.79 19.80 -16.84
CA LEU A 228 9.58 19.30 -15.72
C LEU A 228 9.40 20.20 -14.49
N TRP A 229 9.39 21.51 -14.68
CA TRP A 229 9.14 22.46 -13.59
C TRP A 229 7.72 22.32 -13.02
N ASP A 230 6.72 22.20 -13.87
CA ASP A 230 5.33 21.91 -13.45
C ASP A 230 5.23 20.60 -12.65
N PHE A 231 5.91 19.55 -13.09
CA PHE A 231 6.02 18.28 -12.37
C PHE A 231 6.67 18.43 -10.99
N LEU A 232 7.79 19.16 -10.89
CA LEU A 232 8.47 19.39 -9.62
C LEU A 232 7.60 20.22 -8.66
N ALA A 233 6.92 21.24 -9.16
CA ALA A 233 6.00 22.07 -8.37
C ALA A 233 4.78 21.25 -7.88
N ALA A 234 4.22 20.39 -8.74
CA ALA A 234 3.14 19.47 -8.35
C ALA A 234 3.61 18.46 -7.30
N SER A 235 4.83 17.91 -7.44
CA SER A 235 5.43 16.98 -6.49
C SER A 235 5.69 17.63 -5.13
N GLU A 236 6.21 18.86 -5.11
CA GLU A 236 6.43 19.64 -3.88
C GLU A 236 5.10 19.91 -3.16
N ARG A 237 4.09 20.43 -3.87
CA ARG A 237 2.77 20.71 -3.31
C ARG A 237 2.14 19.45 -2.73
N TYR A 238 2.23 18.36 -3.48
CA TYR A 238 1.71 17.06 -3.06
C TYR A 238 2.46 16.49 -1.85
N ALA A 239 3.76 16.71 -1.71
CA ALA A 239 4.53 16.18 -0.59
C ALA A 239 4.78 17.19 0.55
N ASN A 240 4.14 18.36 0.50
CA ASN A 240 4.26 19.41 1.51
C ASN A 240 3.92 18.86 2.93
N PRO A 241 4.90 18.80 3.84
CA PRO A 241 4.72 18.19 5.15
C PRO A 241 3.95 19.08 6.14
N PHE A 242 3.79 20.37 5.84
CA PHE A 242 3.06 21.33 6.67
C PHE A 242 1.56 21.30 6.41
N ASN A 243 1.12 20.75 5.28
CA ASN A 243 -0.28 20.57 4.96
C ASN A 243 -0.77 19.19 5.43
N ILE A 244 -1.04 19.07 6.74
CA ILE A 244 -1.33 17.80 7.42
C ILE A 244 -2.80 17.37 7.26
N ASN A 245 -3.75 18.29 7.41
CA ASN A 245 -5.19 17.99 7.28
C ASN A 245 -5.68 18.36 5.89
N ARG A 246 -5.50 17.45 4.94
CA ARG A 246 -5.85 17.68 3.54
C ARG A 246 -7.27 17.20 3.25
N ASP A 247 -7.98 18.00 2.47
CA ASP A 247 -9.29 17.67 1.91
C ASP A 247 -9.17 17.24 0.45
N GLN A 248 -10.13 16.41 0.02
CA GLN A 248 -10.47 16.06 -1.36
C GLN A 248 -9.34 16.28 -2.40
N PHE A 249 -9.34 17.44 -3.06
CA PHE A 249 -8.48 17.77 -4.19
C PHE A 249 -7.03 18.10 -3.79
N ASN A 250 -6.79 18.61 -2.58
CA ASN A 250 -5.45 18.95 -2.09
C ASN A 250 -4.60 17.70 -1.77
N SER A 251 -5.23 16.53 -1.75
CA SER A 251 -4.56 15.24 -1.58
C SER A 251 -4.15 14.60 -2.90
N LEU A 252 -4.60 15.12 -4.05
CA LEU A 252 -4.33 14.55 -5.37
C LEU A 252 -2.96 15.01 -5.89
N HIS A 253 -2.24 14.10 -6.55
CA HIS A 253 -1.09 14.47 -7.36
C HIS A 253 -1.54 14.64 -8.81
N ASP A 254 -1.18 15.77 -9.43
CA ASP A 254 -1.72 16.14 -10.75
C ASP A 254 -1.33 15.19 -11.90
N TYR A 255 -0.20 14.49 -11.75
CA TYR A 255 0.23 13.48 -12.72
C TYR A 255 -0.33 12.08 -12.46
N ASP A 256 -0.78 11.81 -11.24
CA ASP A 256 -1.32 10.51 -10.85
C ASP A 256 -2.15 10.65 -9.59
N TRP A 257 -3.46 10.66 -9.74
CA TRP A 257 -4.38 10.80 -8.61
C TRP A 257 -4.57 9.51 -7.80
N THR A 258 -3.99 8.38 -8.22
CA THR A 258 -4.07 7.10 -7.50
C THR A 258 -3.52 7.20 -6.09
N MET A 259 -2.46 7.98 -5.91
CA MET A 259 -1.72 8.14 -4.65
C MET A 259 -2.39 9.07 -3.63
N TRP A 260 -3.69 9.39 -3.80
CA TRP A 260 -4.39 10.33 -2.93
C TRP A 260 -4.45 9.94 -1.45
N THR A 261 -4.30 8.65 -1.12
CA THR A 261 -4.31 8.18 0.27
C THR A 261 -3.00 8.45 1.00
N ILE A 262 -1.90 8.71 0.30
CA ILE A 262 -0.56 8.80 0.90
C ILE A 262 -0.41 10.02 1.84
N PRO A 263 -0.96 11.21 1.54
CA PRO A 263 -1.00 12.30 2.50
C PRO A 263 -1.73 11.94 3.79
N PHE A 264 -2.86 11.22 3.72
CA PHE A 264 -3.58 10.69 4.88
C PHE A 264 -2.77 9.64 5.64
N GLU A 265 -2.04 8.76 4.93
CA GLU A 265 -1.12 7.80 5.54
C GLU A 265 0.00 8.51 6.30
N TYR A 266 0.57 9.58 5.74
CA TYR A 266 1.60 10.37 6.40
C TYR A 266 1.07 11.05 7.67
N SER A 267 -0.03 11.81 7.56
CA SER A 267 -0.62 12.52 8.70
C SER A 267 -1.13 11.56 9.78
N GLY A 268 -1.80 10.47 9.40
CA GLY A 268 -2.26 9.42 10.30
C GLY A 268 -1.09 8.72 11.03
N SER A 269 0.03 8.53 10.35
CA SER A 269 1.25 8.00 10.98
C SER A 269 1.80 8.93 12.05
N LEU A 270 1.88 10.23 11.75
CA LEU A 270 2.33 11.24 12.72
C LEU A 270 1.41 11.26 13.94
N LEU A 271 0.09 11.17 13.75
CA LEU A 271 -0.86 11.04 14.86
C LEU A 271 -0.55 9.82 15.73
N VAL A 272 -0.32 8.65 15.13
CA VAL A 272 0.03 7.43 15.88
C VAL A 272 1.33 7.59 16.66
N PHE A 273 2.35 8.22 16.08
CA PHE A 273 3.61 8.48 16.79
C PHE A 273 3.41 9.43 17.97
N VAL A 274 2.60 10.48 17.80
CA VAL A 274 2.22 11.39 18.89
C VAL A 274 1.43 10.65 19.98
N ILE A 275 0.48 9.77 19.62
CA ILE A 275 -0.24 8.92 20.57
C ILE A 275 0.73 8.03 21.36
N CYS A 276 1.68 7.38 20.68
CA CYS A 276 2.68 6.51 21.33
C CYS A 276 3.57 7.32 22.28
N LEU A 277 3.99 8.52 21.88
CA LEU A 277 4.80 9.40 22.72
C LEU A 277 3.99 9.91 23.93
N ALA A 278 2.75 10.38 23.73
CA ALA A 278 1.88 10.88 24.78
C ALA A 278 1.56 9.79 25.82
N THR A 279 1.39 8.55 25.37
CA THR A 279 1.10 7.41 26.24
C THR A 279 2.35 6.71 26.79
N SER A 280 3.55 7.14 26.39
CA SER A 280 4.82 6.48 26.73
C SER A 280 5.04 6.32 28.24
N ARG A 281 4.61 7.33 29.02
CA ARG A 281 4.75 7.37 30.48
C ARG A 281 3.61 6.64 31.21
N THR A 282 2.55 6.25 30.50
CA THR A 282 1.36 5.64 31.09
C THR A 282 1.48 4.12 31.08
N LYS A 283 2.04 3.55 32.15
CA LYS A 283 2.19 2.09 32.31
C LYS A 283 0.83 1.37 32.45
N THR A 284 -0.11 2.00 33.16
CA THR A 284 -1.44 1.44 33.43
C THR A 284 -2.25 1.28 32.15
N TYR A 285 -2.64 0.04 31.83
CA TYR A 285 -3.39 -0.31 30.62
C TYR A 285 -4.66 0.53 30.44
N TRP A 286 -5.56 0.54 31.43
CA TRP A 286 -6.85 1.22 31.26
C TRP A 286 -6.71 2.73 31.05
N LYS A 287 -5.75 3.39 31.73
CA LYS A 287 -5.47 4.82 31.56
C LYS A 287 -4.98 5.11 30.15
N ARG A 288 -4.07 4.26 29.65
CA ARG A 288 -3.58 4.35 28.27
C ARG A 288 -4.71 4.11 27.25
N SER A 289 -5.51 3.08 27.45
CA SER A 289 -6.67 2.80 26.59
C SER A 289 -7.67 3.95 26.57
N LEU A 290 -7.96 4.56 27.72
CA LEU A 290 -8.86 5.70 27.82
C LEU A 290 -8.34 6.89 27.01
N LEU A 291 -7.06 7.23 27.14
CA LEU A 291 -6.45 8.32 26.36
C LEU A 291 -6.56 8.08 24.86
N ILE A 292 -6.21 6.89 24.39
CA ILE A 292 -6.27 6.55 22.95
C ILE A 292 -7.74 6.56 22.48
N LEU A 293 -8.66 6.02 23.28
CA LEU A 293 -10.09 6.00 23.00
C LEU A 293 -10.67 7.42 22.94
N THR A 294 -10.23 8.35 23.77
CA THR A 294 -10.63 9.75 23.71
C THR A 294 -10.24 10.37 22.37
N VAL A 295 -9.01 10.14 21.91
CA VAL A 295 -8.54 10.63 20.60
C VAL A 295 -9.34 10.01 19.45
N ALA A 296 -9.54 8.69 19.47
CA ALA A 296 -10.30 7.99 18.45
C ALA A 296 -11.77 8.45 18.39
N THR A 297 -12.42 8.59 19.56
CA THR A 297 -13.80 9.08 19.68
C THR A 297 -13.90 10.51 19.18
N TYR A 298 -12.98 11.39 19.57
CA TYR A 298 -12.98 12.77 19.12
C TYR A 298 -12.82 12.88 17.60
N ALA A 299 -11.90 12.12 17.00
CA ALA A 299 -11.74 12.07 15.55
C ALA A 299 -13.04 11.61 14.84
N CYS A 300 -13.71 10.58 15.38
CA CYS A 300 -15.00 10.12 14.85
C CYS A 300 -16.10 11.20 14.94
N LEU A 301 -16.22 11.87 16.10
CA LEU A 301 -17.19 12.95 16.30
C LEU A 301 -16.91 14.16 15.41
N ARG A 302 -15.67 14.38 14.99
CA ARG A 302 -15.28 15.42 14.03
C ARG A 302 -15.37 14.98 12.57
N ALA A 303 -15.80 13.75 12.29
CA ALA A 303 -15.79 13.13 10.96
C ALA A 303 -14.39 13.09 10.31
N GLU A 304 -13.34 13.11 11.15
CA GLU A 304 -11.95 12.97 10.75
C GLU A 304 -11.63 11.49 10.54
N TRP A 305 -12.22 10.92 9.49
CA TRP A 305 -12.30 9.48 9.25
C TRP A 305 -10.93 8.80 9.23
N ALA A 306 -9.92 9.41 8.60
CA ALA A 306 -8.58 8.85 8.57
C ALA A 306 -7.97 8.75 9.97
N PHE A 307 -7.95 9.86 10.72
CA PHE A 307 -7.43 9.89 12.08
C PHE A 307 -8.17 8.94 13.02
N TRP A 308 -9.48 8.79 12.85
CA TRP A 308 -10.27 7.83 13.61
C TRP A 308 -9.81 6.38 13.37
N LEU A 309 -9.58 5.98 12.11
CA LEU A 309 -9.12 4.63 11.77
C LEU A 309 -7.71 4.36 12.31
N PHE A 310 -6.78 5.30 12.16
CA PHE A 310 -5.42 5.20 12.69
C PHE A 310 -5.40 5.09 14.23
N ALA A 311 -6.15 5.94 14.93
CA ALA A 311 -6.24 5.91 16.38
C ALA A 311 -6.92 4.62 16.88
N THR A 312 -7.93 4.12 16.16
CA THR A 312 -8.58 2.83 16.46
C THR A 312 -7.61 1.66 16.28
N GLY A 313 -6.78 1.69 15.22
CA GLY A 313 -5.70 0.72 15.05
C GLY A 313 -4.70 0.73 16.20
N ALA A 314 -4.31 1.92 16.69
CA ALA A 314 -3.44 2.06 17.86
C ALA A 314 -4.10 1.55 19.16
N LEU A 315 -5.40 1.78 19.33
CA LEU A 315 -6.18 1.23 20.45
C LEU A 315 -6.21 -0.30 20.41
N LEU A 316 -6.43 -0.86 19.21
CA LEU A 316 -6.46 -2.31 18.99
C LEU A 316 -5.09 -2.94 19.28
N SER A 317 -4.01 -2.31 18.82
CA SER A 317 -2.63 -2.73 19.14
C SER A 317 -2.40 -2.79 20.65
N ASN A 318 -2.76 -1.73 21.38
CA ASN A 318 -2.66 -1.69 22.83
C ASN A 318 -3.47 -2.82 23.51
N TYR A 319 -4.70 -3.08 23.04
CA TYR A 319 -5.54 -4.17 23.54
C TYR A 319 -4.90 -5.55 23.29
N ILE A 320 -4.45 -5.83 22.07
CA ILE A 320 -3.88 -7.14 21.71
C ILE A 320 -2.57 -7.39 22.47
N ARG A 321 -1.68 -6.39 22.56
CA ARG A 321 -0.43 -6.52 23.31
C ARG A 321 -0.68 -6.74 24.80
N HIS A 322 -1.71 -6.11 25.37
CA HIS A 322 -2.09 -6.35 26.77
C HIS A 322 -2.54 -7.80 27.01
N ASN A 323 -3.23 -8.40 26.04
CA ASN A 323 -3.71 -9.79 26.09
C ASN A 323 -2.66 -10.83 25.64
N GLY A 324 -1.39 -10.45 25.51
CA GLY A 324 -0.30 -11.38 25.19
C GLY A 324 -0.15 -11.73 23.71
N GLY A 325 -0.79 -10.97 22.81
CA GLY A 325 -0.69 -11.17 21.37
C GLY A 325 -1.89 -11.89 20.74
N PHE A 326 -1.82 -12.07 19.43
CA PHE A 326 -2.86 -12.64 18.59
C PHE A 326 -3.17 -14.10 18.95
N GLU A 327 -2.15 -14.93 19.17
CA GLU A 327 -2.36 -16.34 19.48
C GLU A 327 -2.92 -16.53 20.89
N ALA A 328 -2.44 -15.75 21.86
CA ALA A 328 -2.99 -15.75 23.21
C ALA A 328 -4.47 -15.35 23.20
N LEU A 329 -4.83 -14.29 22.44
CA LEU A 329 -6.20 -13.81 22.30
C LEU A 329 -7.16 -14.90 21.79
N SER A 330 -6.74 -15.66 20.77
CA SER A 330 -7.57 -16.75 20.23
C SER A 330 -7.60 -17.98 21.14
N ARG A 331 -6.54 -18.24 21.92
CA ARG A 331 -6.45 -19.40 22.83
C ARG A 331 -7.27 -19.22 24.10
N THR A 332 -7.34 -18.00 24.64
CA THR A 332 -8.10 -17.69 25.87
C THR A 332 -9.59 -17.46 25.60
N GLN A 333 -9.99 -17.44 24.33
CA GLN A 333 -11.36 -17.12 23.92
C GLN A 333 -12.33 -18.28 24.19
N GLY A 334 -13.36 -18.01 24.99
CA GLY A 334 -14.48 -18.95 25.19
C GLY A 334 -15.41 -19.05 23.97
N ARG A 335 -16.24 -20.10 23.93
CA ARG A 335 -17.18 -20.37 22.82
C ARG A 335 -18.11 -19.19 22.52
N GLN A 336 -18.66 -18.53 23.54
CA GLN A 336 -19.56 -17.39 23.35
C GLN A 336 -18.86 -16.21 22.66
N SER A 337 -17.61 -15.91 23.04
CA SER A 337 -16.84 -14.86 22.39
C SER A 337 -16.49 -15.22 20.94
N THR A 338 -16.19 -16.49 20.65
CA THR A 338 -16.01 -16.94 19.26
C THR A 338 -17.26 -16.76 18.41
N VAL A 339 -18.44 -17.07 18.97
CA VAL A 339 -19.72 -16.82 18.28
C VAL A 339 -19.93 -15.32 18.06
N ALA A 340 -19.69 -14.48 19.07
CA ALA A 340 -19.83 -13.03 18.97
C ALA A 340 -18.91 -12.44 17.88
N TRP A 341 -17.63 -12.83 17.85
CA TRP A 341 -16.69 -12.37 16.82
C TRP A 341 -17.00 -12.93 15.43
N SER A 342 -17.59 -14.12 15.34
CA SER A 342 -18.07 -14.66 14.06
C SER A 342 -19.27 -13.88 13.53
N ILE A 343 -20.20 -13.49 14.41
CA ILE A 343 -21.32 -12.60 14.07
C ILE A 343 -20.77 -11.23 13.63
N ALA A 344 -19.84 -10.64 14.39
CA ALA A 344 -19.22 -9.37 14.03
C ALA A 344 -18.48 -9.43 12.68
N MET A 345 -17.83 -10.56 12.37
CA MET A 345 -17.22 -10.80 11.06
C MET A 345 -18.26 -10.85 9.95
N ILE A 346 -19.39 -11.55 10.14
CA ILE A 346 -20.48 -11.60 9.16
C ILE A 346 -21.08 -10.21 8.95
N CYS A 347 -21.36 -9.46 10.03
CA CYS A 347 -21.83 -8.08 9.95
C CYS A 347 -20.84 -7.19 9.19
N SER A 348 -19.55 -7.32 9.47
CA SER A 348 -18.50 -6.60 8.74
C SER A 348 -18.54 -6.95 7.25
N LEU A 349 -18.57 -8.24 6.87
CA LEU A 349 -18.63 -8.67 5.46
C LEU A 349 -19.88 -8.13 4.74
N LEU A 350 -21.02 -8.04 5.42
CA LEU A 350 -22.22 -7.41 4.87
C LEU A 350 -22.03 -5.91 4.64
N LEU A 351 -21.31 -5.22 5.53
CA LEU A 351 -20.98 -3.79 5.41
C LEU A 351 -19.83 -3.51 4.42
N VAL A 352 -18.93 -4.46 4.16
CA VAL A 352 -17.83 -4.27 3.19
C VAL A 352 -18.37 -4.02 1.79
N GLY A 353 -19.52 -4.59 1.45
CA GLY A 353 -20.24 -4.33 0.21
C GLY A 353 -21.32 -3.25 0.31
N TYR A 354 -21.24 -2.34 1.30
CA TYR A 354 -22.21 -1.27 1.49
C TYR A 354 -22.22 -0.31 0.27
N PRO A 355 -23.35 -0.17 -0.45
CA PRO A 355 -23.45 0.72 -1.60
C PRO A 355 -23.44 2.19 -1.17
N SER A 356 -22.64 3.01 -1.84
CA SER A 356 -22.75 4.48 -1.71
C SER A 356 -24.14 4.95 -2.09
N THR A 357 -24.57 6.08 -1.55
CA THR A 357 -25.75 6.80 -2.02
C THR A 357 -25.46 7.39 -3.41
N GLY A 358 -26.48 7.52 -4.26
CA GLY A 358 -26.37 8.11 -5.59
C GLY A 358 -27.75 8.34 -6.20
N GLU A 359 -27.87 9.28 -7.13
CA GLU A 359 -29.13 9.58 -7.83
C GLU A 359 -29.45 8.54 -8.91
N GLU A 360 -28.45 7.76 -9.32
CA GLU A 360 -28.55 6.81 -10.42
C GLU A 360 -29.24 5.49 -10.07
N TYR A 361 -29.32 5.14 -8.78
CA TYR A 361 -29.91 3.88 -8.34
C TYR A 361 -30.50 3.97 -6.93
N ASP A 362 -31.55 3.18 -6.67
CA ASP A 362 -32.05 2.94 -5.32
C ASP A 362 -31.21 1.86 -4.59
N ARG A 363 -31.35 1.75 -3.27
CA ARG A 363 -30.56 0.78 -2.48
C ARG A 363 -31.47 -0.06 -1.58
N PRO A 364 -32.27 -0.97 -2.16
CA PRO A 364 -33.21 -1.78 -1.40
C PRO A 364 -32.49 -2.52 -0.27
N GLY A 365 -33.02 -2.37 0.95
CA GLY A 365 -32.44 -2.96 2.17
C GLY A 365 -31.37 -2.12 2.88
N TYR A 366 -30.89 -1.03 2.27
CA TYR A 366 -29.87 -0.14 2.87
C TYR A 366 -30.40 1.24 3.28
N GLU A 367 -31.61 1.63 2.83
CA GLU A 367 -32.17 2.97 3.06
C GLU A 367 -32.23 3.38 4.54
N TRP A 368 -32.56 2.44 5.42
CA TRP A 368 -32.63 2.68 6.87
C TRP A 368 -31.27 3.04 7.47
N MET A 369 -30.15 2.67 6.84
CA MET A 369 -28.82 3.01 7.35
C MET A 369 -28.49 4.48 7.15
N THR A 370 -29.11 5.15 6.17
CA THR A 370 -28.93 6.59 5.92
C THR A 370 -29.47 7.42 7.09
N SER A 371 -30.57 7.00 7.71
CA SER A 371 -31.16 7.71 8.85
C SER A 371 -30.32 7.66 10.13
N LEU A 372 -29.35 6.74 10.18
CA LEU A 372 -28.39 6.61 11.28
C LEU A 372 -27.11 7.42 11.07
N ILE A 373 -26.95 8.07 9.91
CA ILE A 373 -25.77 8.86 9.59
C ILE A 373 -25.90 10.23 10.28
N PRO A 374 -24.95 10.60 11.16
CA PRO A 374 -24.93 11.93 11.75
C PRO A 374 -24.67 13.01 10.68
N SER A 375 -25.27 14.19 10.84
CA SER A 375 -25.23 15.26 9.82
C SER A 375 -23.83 15.71 9.43
N ASN A 376 -22.86 15.67 10.34
CA ASN A 376 -21.46 16.02 10.07
C ASN A 376 -20.74 15.02 9.15
N TRP A 377 -21.26 13.81 8.97
CA TRP A 377 -20.71 12.81 8.05
C TRP A 377 -21.30 12.92 6.64
N MET A 378 -22.47 13.53 6.48
CA MET A 378 -23.14 13.68 5.17
C MET A 378 -22.29 14.38 4.09
N PRO A 379 -21.46 15.41 4.39
CA PRO A 379 -20.60 16.03 3.38
C PRO A 379 -19.49 15.12 2.84
N ILE A 380 -19.20 13.99 3.50
CA ILE A 380 -18.12 13.07 3.14
C ILE A 380 -18.74 11.88 2.42
N GLU A 381 -18.69 11.90 1.08
CA GLU A 381 -19.19 10.81 0.23
C GLU A 381 -20.65 10.43 0.59
N GLU A 382 -21.48 11.45 0.79
CA GLU A 382 -22.90 11.30 1.13
C GLU A 382 -23.15 10.44 2.37
N GLY A 383 -22.18 10.45 3.31
CA GLY A 383 -22.23 9.70 4.55
C GLY A 383 -21.80 8.23 4.45
N ALA A 384 -21.59 7.69 3.24
CA ALA A 384 -21.19 6.29 3.04
C ALA A 384 -19.83 5.99 3.72
N ARG A 385 -18.94 6.99 3.80
CA ARG A 385 -17.63 6.86 4.46
C ARG A 385 -17.73 6.35 5.90
N LEU A 386 -18.76 6.74 6.65
CA LEU A 386 -18.97 6.27 8.03
C LEU A 386 -19.10 4.75 8.08
N TRP A 387 -19.96 4.19 7.22
CA TRP A 387 -20.21 2.76 7.15
C TRP A 387 -19.00 1.99 6.64
N TRP A 388 -18.27 2.55 5.67
CA TRP A 388 -17.02 1.97 5.20
C TRP A 388 -15.93 1.95 6.27
N CYS A 389 -15.88 2.96 7.14
CA CYS A 389 -14.99 2.99 8.29
C CYS A 389 -15.35 1.89 9.31
N TRP A 390 -16.64 1.79 9.68
CA TRP A 390 -17.12 0.73 10.56
C TRP A 390 -16.87 -0.67 10.00
N ALA A 391 -17.10 -0.86 8.70
CA ALA A 391 -16.83 -2.12 8.02
C ALA A 391 -15.37 -2.55 8.20
N GLY A 392 -14.41 -1.65 7.94
CA GLY A 392 -12.99 -1.90 8.09
C GLY A 392 -12.55 -2.14 9.55
N ILE A 393 -13.04 -1.33 10.49
CA ILE A 393 -12.77 -1.50 11.93
C ILE A 393 -13.27 -2.88 12.39
N LEU A 394 -14.54 -3.20 12.15
CA LEU A 394 -15.13 -4.47 12.56
C LEU A 394 -14.44 -5.65 11.90
N PHE A 395 -14.01 -5.52 10.63
CA PHE A 395 -13.27 -6.55 9.93
C PHE A 395 -11.96 -6.87 10.64
N VAL A 396 -11.12 -5.84 10.86
CA VAL A 396 -9.77 -6.02 11.42
C VAL A 396 -9.84 -6.51 12.88
N ILE A 397 -10.75 -5.97 13.69
CA ILE A 397 -10.95 -6.43 15.06
C ILE A 397 -11.40 -7.89 15.07
N SER A 398 -12.44 -8.25 14.32
CA SER A 398 -12.97 -9.62 14.29
C SER A 398 -11.92 -10.61 13.74
N ALA A 399 -11.18 -10.23 12.70
CA ALA A 399 -10.08 -11.03 12.16
C ALA A 399 -8.96 -11.24 13.19
N SER A 400 -8.68 -10.25 14.03
CA SER A 400 -7.68 -10.35 15.10
C SER A 400 -8.04 -11.43 16.13
N HIS A 401 -9.33 -11.66 16.37
CA HIS A 401 -9.83 -12.69 17.30
C HIS A 401 -9.96 -14.08 16.65
N LEU A 402 -10.33 -14.14 15.37
CA LEU A 402 -10.65 -15.38 14.66
C LEU A 402 -9.40 -16.00 13.98
N ARG A 403 -8.80 -17.01 14.62
CA ARG A 403 -7.61 -17.72 14.10
C ARG A 403 -7.79 -18.28 12.68
N LEU A 404 -8.98 -18.79 12.35
CA LEU A 404 -9.26 -19.31 11.00
C LEU A 404 -9.14 -18.23 9.94
N VAL A 405 -9.62 -17.01 10.23
CA VAL A 405 -9.53 -15.87 9.32
C VAL A 405 -8.07 -15.45 9.14
N ARG A 406 -7.30 -15.36 10.24
CA ARG A 406 -5.86 -15.04 10.15
C ARG A 406 -5.10 -16.05 9.29
N LYS A 407 -5.37 -17.36 9.47
CA LYS A 407 -4.72 -18.42 8.68
C LYS A 407 -4.92 -18.28 7.17
N VAL A 408 -6.06 -17.77 6.72
CA VAL A 408 -6.29 -17.48 5.29
C VAL A 408 -5.31 -16.42 4.79
N PHE A 409 -5.05 -15.38 5.58
CA PHE A 409 -4.09 -14.33 5.23
C PHE A 409 -2.63 -14.72 5.49
N GLU A 410 -2.37 -15.78 6.25
CA GLU A 410 -1.03 -16.36 6.43
C GLU A 410 -0.61 -17.28 5.27
N LEU A 411 -1.55 -17.62 4.37
CA LEU A 411 -1.23 -18.36 3.16
C LEU A 411 -0.14 -17.64 2.35
N SER A 412 0.65 -18.42 1.63
CA SER A 412 1.78 -17.88 0.86
C SER A 412 1.34 -16.76 -0.09
N PHE A 413 0.18 -16.89 -0.75
CA PHE A 413 -0.25 -15.99 -1.82
C PHE A 413 -0.64 -14.61 -1.30
N PRO A 414 -1.54 -14.51 -0.30
CA PRO A 414 -1.77 -13.26 0.43
C PRO A 414 -0.48 -12.63 0.95
N ARG A 415 0.44 -13.40 1.57
CA ARG A 415 1.71 -12.85 2.08
C ARG A 415 2.58 -12.24 0.97
N TYR A 416 2.63 -12.88 -0.19
CA TYR A 416 3.32 -12.33 -1.35
C TYR A 416 2.66 -11.05 -1.86
N LEU A 417 1.33 -11.04 -1.98
CA LEU A 417 0.60 -9.80 -2.28
C LEU A 417 0.91 -8.73 -1.25
N GLY A 418 1.06 -9.10 0.02
CA GLY A 418 1.45 -8.21 1.12
C GLY A 418 2.82 -7.56 0.95
N ARG A 419 3.77 -8.29 0.35
CA ARG A 419 5.11 -7.76 0.01
C ARG A 419 5.02 -6.72 -1.11
N VAL A 420 4.25 -6.98 -2.16
CA VAL A 420 4.14 -6.08 -3.32
C VAL A 420 3.00 -5.07 -3.21
N SER A 421 2.24 -5.08 -2.11
CA SER A 421 0.95 -4.38 -1.99
C SER A 421 1.04 -2.89 -2.23
N TYR A 422 2.13 -2.26 -1.76
CA TYR A 422 2.32 -0.83 -1.88
C TYR A 422 2.53 -0.41 -3.35
N MET A 423 3.37 -1.14 -4.08
CA MET A 423 3.57 -0.91 -5.51
C MET A 423 2.37 -1.36 -6.35
N LEU A 424 1.66 -2.40 -5.95
CA LEU A 424 0.40 -2.80 -6.59
C LEU A 424 -0.64 -1.68 -6.48
N TYR A 425 -0.76 -1.08 -5.30
CA TYR A 425 -1.63 0.08 -5.09
C TYR A 425 -1.19 1.29 -5.93
N LEU A 426 0.10 1.62 -6.03
CA LEU A 426 0.52 2.79 -6.81
C LEU A 426 0.44 2.57 -8.33
N THR A 427 0.76 1.38 -8.83
CA THR A 427 0.95 1.16 -10.28
C THR A 427 -0.26 0.57 -11.00
N HIS A 428 -1.27 0.06 -10.29
CA HIS A 428 -2.39 -0.62 -10.95
C HIS A 428 -3.09 0.27 -11.98
N ARG A 429 -3.31 1.54 -11.68
CA ARG A 429 -3.97 2.47 -12.60
C ARG A 429 -3.09 2.80 -13.81
N SER A 430 -1.78 2.87 -13.64
CA SER A 430 -0.82 2.99 -14.74
C SER A 430 -0.94 1.82 -15.70
N VAL A 431 -0.99 0.59 -15.17
CA VAL A 431 -1.20 -0.63 -15.99
C VAL A 431 -2.55 -0.61 -16.68
N LEU A 432 -3.61 -0.20 -15.98
CA LEU A 432 -4.94 -0.05 -16.57
C LEU A 432 -4.98 0.99 -17.69
N ALA A 433 -4.32 2.13 -17.51
CA ALA A 433 -4.27 3.20 -18.50
C ALA A 433 -3.48 2.81 -19.75
N VAL A 434 -2.29 2.23 -19.59
CA VAL A 434 -1.38 1.91 -20.69
C VAL A 434 -1.81 0.65 -21.44
N VAL A 435 -2.32 -0.37 -20.74
CA VAL A 435 -2.58 -1.70 -21.33
C VAL A 435 -4.06 -2.03 -21.39
N CYS A 436 -4.80 -1.83 -20.29
CA CYS A 436 -6.22 -2.23 -20.27
C CYS A 436 -7.10 -1.35 -21.17
N LYS A 437 -6.88 -0.02 -21.24
CA LYS A 437 -7.67 0.87 -22.11
C LYS A 437 -7.53 0.50 -23.60
N PRO A 438 -6.33 0.30 -24.18
CA PRO A 438 -6.20 -0.19 -25.55
C PRO A 438 -6.78 -1.60 -25.75
N LEU A 439 -6.51 -2.54 -24.83
CA LEU A 439 -7.03 -3.90 -24.91
C LEU A 439 -8.57 -3.93 -24.92
N LYS A 440 -9.19 -3.13 -24.04
CA LYS A 440 -10.63 -2.90 -23.98
C LYS A 440 -11.18 -2.46 -25.33
N LYS A 441 -10.56 -1.46 -26.00
CA LYS A 441 -11.02 -0.98 -27.32
C LYS A 441 -11.07 -2.10 -28.36
N VAL A 442 -10.03 -2.93 -28.42
CA VAL A 442 -9.94 -4.04 -29.39
C VAL A 442 -10.96 -5.13 -29.08
N LEU A 443 -11.00 -5.61 -27.84
CA LEU A 443 -11.88 -6.71 -27.45
C LEU A 443 -13.36 -6.31 -27.50
N PHE A 444 -13.68 -5.07 -27.15
CA PHE A 444 -15.07 -4.60 -27.17
C PHE A 444 -15.55 -4.45 -28.62
N ALA A 445 -14.72 -3.90 -29.52
CA ALA A 445 -15.04 -3.87 -30.94
C ALA A 445 -15.25 -5.29 -31.52
N ALA A 446 -14.38 -6.25 -31.17
CA ALA A 446 -14.47 -7.64 -31.63
C ALA A 446 -15.71 -8.39 -31.09
N SER A 447 -16.19 -8.03 -29.89
CA SER A 447 -17.35 -8.65 -29.25
C SER A 447 -18.66 -7.88 -29.42
N GLY A 448 -18.66 -6.83 -30.26
CA GLY A 448 -19.84 -5.99 -30.53
C GLY A 448 -20.27 -5.13 -29.34
N ARG A 449 -19.36 -4.88 -28.38
CA ARG A 449 -19.61 -4.09 -27.17
C ARG A 449 -19.37 -2.60 -27.39
N GLY A 450 -20.15 -1.80 -26.68
CA GLY A 450 -20.07 -0.35 -26.72
C GLY A 450 -18.96 0.20 -25.82
N ARG A 451 -19.29 1.20 -25.00
CA ARG A 451 -18.35 1.81 -24.06
C ARG A 451 -18.07 0.95 -22.82
N PHE A 452 -19.03 0.12 -22.42
CA PHE A 452 -18.98 -0.72 -21.22
C PHE A 452 -19.29 -2.17 -21.58
N LEU A 453 -18.77 -3.09 -20.78
CA LEU A 453 -18.81 -4.52 -21.06
C LEU A 453 -20.22 -5.08 -20.94
N ASP A 454 -21.00 -4.56 -20.00
CA ASP A 454 -22.41 -4.90 -19.74
C ASP A 454 -23.39 -4.25 -20.73
N TYR A 455 -22.87 -3.62 -21.79
CA TYR A 455 -23.67 -2.99 -22.84
C TYR A 455 -23.56 -3.74 -24.17
N GLY A 456 -24.71 -4.10 -24.73
CA GLY A 456 -24.85 -4.73 -26.05
C GLY A 456 -26.30 -4.70 -26.53
N LYS A 457 -26.52 -4.72 -27.85
CA LYS A 457 -27.88 -4.76 -28.44
C LYS A 457 -28.62 -6.06 -28.11
N ASP A 458 -27.88 -7.09 -27.73
CA ASP A 458 -28.31 -8.43 -27.34
C ASP A 458 -28.45 -8.60 -25.82
N ARG A 459 -28.44 -7.51 -25.04
CA ARG A 459 -28.61 -7.54 -23.57
C ARG A 459 -29.87 -8.31 -23.18
N GLY A 460 -29.74 -9.17 -22.18
CA GLY A 460 -30.80 -10.09 -21.73
C GLY A 460 -30.82 -11.45 -22.46
N THR A 461 -29.92 -11.68 -23.41
CA THR A 461 -29.73 -12.99 -24.04
C THR A 461 -28.60 -13.78 -23.36
N LEU A 462 -28.68 -15.11 -23.39
CA LEU A 462 -27.60 -15.99 -22.90
C LEU A 462 -26.28 -15.72 -23.65
N HIS A 463 -26.34 -15.42 -24.95
CA HIS A 463 -25.18 -15.07 -25.76
C HIS A 463 -24.45 -13.84 -25.21
N HIS A 464 -25.21 -12.80 -24.84
CA HIS A 464 -24.67 -11.60 -24.23
C HIS A 464 -23.93 -11.92 -22.93
N ASP A 465 -24.53 -12.71 -22.04
CA ASP A 465 -23.94 -12.98 -20.72
C ASP A 465 -22.70 -13.85 -20.80
N VAL A 466 -22.73 -14.89 -21.64
CA VAL A 466 -21.56 -15.74 -21.90
C VAL A 466 -20.42 -14.93 -22.52
N THR A 467 -20.71 -14.09 -23.52
CA THR A 467 -19.69 -13.24 -24.17
C THR A 467 -19.10 -12.24 -23.17
N THR A 468 -19.93 -11.62 -22.33
CA THR A 468 -19.50 -10.71 -21.25
C THR A 468 -18.53 -11.42 -20.32
N LEU A 469 -18.89 -12.63 -19.86
CA LEU A 469 -18.06 -13.42 -18.97
C LEU A 469 -16.74 -13.83 -19.63
N CYS A 470 -16.76 -14.29 -20.89
CA CYS A 470 -15.56 -14.69 -21.62
C CYS A 470 -14.59 -13.50 -21.81
N VAL A 471 -15.09 -12.34 -22.23
CA VAL A 471 -14.26 -11.14 -22.41
C VAL A 471 -13.73 -10.64 -21.06
N TYR A 472 -14.57 -10.65 -20.01
CA TYR A 472 -14.14 -10.30 -18.65
C TYR A 472 -13.00 -11.21 -18.17
N VAL A 473 -13.17 -12.54 -18.27
CA VAL A 473 -12.15 -13.52 -17.84
C VAL A 473 -10.87 -13.34 -18.65
N LEU A 474 -10.97 -13.11 -19.97
CA LEU A 474 -9.80 -12.87 -20.81
C LEU A 474 -9.02 -11.63 -20.38
N ILE A 475 -9.71 -10.50 -20.19
CA ILE A 475 -9.06 -9.26 -19.71
C ILE A 475 -8.45 -9.49 -18.33
N PHE A 476 -9.19 -10.13 -17.43
CA PHE A 476 -8.74 -10.41 -16.08
C PHE A 476 -7.46 -11.27 -16.06
N MET A 477 -7.43 -12.34 -16.85
CA MET A 477 -6.29 -13.26 -16.96
C MET A 477 -5.05 -12.62 -17.59
N ILE A 478 -5.19 -11.51 -18.31
CA ILE A 478 -4.06 -10.75 -18.86
C ILE A 478 -3.62 -9.65 -17.88
N ILE A 479 -4.56 -8.83 -17.42
CA ILE A 479 -4.27 -7.61 -16.68
C ILE A 479 -3.82 -7.90 -15.24
N VAL A 480 -4.42 -8.88 -14.56
CA VAL A 480 -4.07 -9.17 -13.17
C VAL A 480 -2.64 -9.70 -13.03
N PRO A 481 -2.21 -10.73 -13.78
CA PRO A 481 -0.81 -11.17 -13.71
C PRO A 481 0.15 -10.05 -14.11
N LEU A 482 -0.17 -9.25 -15.13
CA LEU A 482 0.65 -8.13 -15.54
C LEU A 482 0.80 -7.08 -14.43
N ALA A 483 -0.29 -6.70 -13.77
CA ALA A 483 -0.26 -5.76 -12.66
C ALA A 483 0.60 -6.27 -11.50
N ILE A 484 0.52 -7.57 -11.19
CA ILE A 484 1.36 -8.21 -10.15
C ILE A 484 2.85 -8.23 -10.57
N VAL A 485 3.16 -8.52 -11.83
CA VAL A 485 4.54 -8.51 -12.35
C VAL A 485 5.12 -7.09 -12.30
N VAL A 486 4.36 -6.08 -12.74
CA VAL A 486 4.78 -4.68 -12.71
C VAL A 486 4.98 -4.23 -11.25
N ALA A 487 4.04 -4.54 -10.37
CA ALA A 487 4.14 -4.24 -8.95
C ALA A 487 5.39 -4.89 -8.32
N HIS A 488 5.69 -6.14 -8.68
CA HIS A 488 6.91 -6.82 -8.23
C HIS A 488 8.18 -6.12 -8.72
N ALA A 489 8.25 -5.77 -10.01
CA ALA A 489 9.38 -5.06 -10.57
C ALA A 489 9.59 -3.71 -9.87
N CYS A 490 8.52 -2.93 -9.68
CA CYS A 490 8.57 -1.67 -8.95
C CYS A 490 8.92 -1.86 -7.46
N GLU A 491 8.54 -2.97 -6.84
CA GLU A 491 8.92 -3.27 -5.44
C GLU A 491 10.44 -3.46 -5.32
N VAL A 492 11.03 -4.17 -6.27
CA VAL A 492 12.48 -4.43 -6.30
C VAL A 492 13.27 -3.20 -6.71
N LEU A 493 12.78 -2.44 -7.70
CA LEU A 493 13.51 -1.34 -8.32
C LEU A 493 13.29 0.03 -7.65
N ILE A 494 12.16 0.23 -6.97
CA ILE A 494 11.75 1.54 -6.44
C ILE A 494 11.52 1.46 -4.93
N ASP A 495 10.61 0.60 -4.47
CA ASP A 495 10.19 0.56 -3.06
C ASP A 495 11.34 0.14 -2.12
N ARG A 496 11.94 -1.03 -2.35
CA ARG A 496 13.06 -1.53 -1.54
C ARG A 496 14.25 -0.55 -1.50
N PRO A 497 14.72 0.01 -2.62
CA PRO A 497 15.77 1.03 -2.59
C PRO A 497 15.35 2.28 -1.80
N SER A 498 14.10 2.73 -1.91
CA SER A 498 13.59 3.90 -1.18
C SER A 498 13.64 3.68 0.34
N VAL A 499 13.26 2.48 0.81
CA VAL A 499 13.37 2.10 2.23
C VAL A 499 14.83 2.08 2.69
N ARG A 500 15.73 1.46 1.91
CA ARG A 500 17.16 1.41 2.25
C ARG A 500 17.80 2.80 2.24
N PHE A 501 17.41 3.64 1.30
CA PHE A 501 17.89 5.02 1.20
C PHE A 501 17.49 5.84 2.42
N ALA A 502 16.21 5.79 2.81
CA ALA A 502 15.73 6.47 4.02
C ALA A 502 16.50 6.01 5.26
N LYS A 503 16.75 4.70 5.38
CA LYS A 503 17.55 4.12 6.47
C LYS A 503 19.00 4.61 6.48
N ARG A 504 19.67 4.62 5.32
CA ARG A 504 21.06 5.10 5.21
C ARG A 504 21.19 6.57 5.59
N ILE A 505 20.23 7.42 5.21
CA ILE A 505 20.25 8.83 5.61
C ILE A 505 20.09 8.96 7.12
N ASP A 506 19.14 8.23 7.71
CA ASP A 506 18.91 8.22 9.15
C ASP A 506 20.17 7.80 9.93
N GLU A 507 20.82 6.72 9.50
CA GLU A 507 22.09 6.24 10.07
C GLU A 507 23.21 7.27 9.91
N TRP A 508 23.36 7.87 8.74
CA TRP A 508 24.39 8.87 8.46
C TRP A 508 24.24 10.10 9.37
N ILE A 509 23.03 10.63 9.51
CA ILE A 509 22.75 11.80 10.37
C ILE A 509 23.01 11.49 11.85
N VAL A 510 22.72 10.26 12.30
CA VAL A 510 22.93 9.86 13.71
C VAL A 510 24.40 9.55 13.99
N GLN A 511 25.17 9.06 13.02
CA GLN A 511 26.58 8.73 13.19
C GLN A 511 27.46 9.96 13.44
N ASP A 512 27.17 11.11 12.83
CA ASP A 512 27.89 12.37 13.11
C ASP A 512 27.84 12.75 14.60
N ARG A 513 26.74 12.43 15.29
CA ARG A 513 26.61 12.68 16.74
C ARG A 513 27.54 11.83 17.61
N ARG A 514 27.86 10.60 17.19
CA ARG A 514 28.79 9.73 17.94
C ARG A 514 30.24 10.19 17.77
N ALA A 515 30.62 10.72 16.61
CA ALA A 515 31.94 11.28 16.38
C ALA A 515 32.17 12.54 17.25
N GLU A 516 31.17 13.41 17.35
CA GLU A 516 31.23 14.62 18.19
C GLU A 516 31.22 14.30 19.70
N HIS A 517 30.37 13.38 20.18
CA HIS A 517 30.41 12.94 21.59
C HIS A 517 31.72 12.22 21.93
N SER A 518 32.28 11.42 21.02
CA SER A 518 33.60 10.80 21.26
C SER A 518 34.76 11.82 21.29
N ALA A 519 34.61 12.96 20.61
CA ALA A 519 35.59 14.04 20.65
C ALA A 519 35.43 14.95 21.89
N SER A 520 34.21 15.12 22.42
CA SER A 520 33.95 15.85 23.66
C SER A 520 34.19 15.00 24.92
N ASP A 521 33.90 13.70 24.88
CA ASP A 521 34.17 12.77 25.99
C ASP A 521 35.68 12.48 26.12
N GLN A 522 36.46 12.64 25.04
CA GLN A 522 37.94 12.63 25.12
C GLN A 522 38.51 13.90 25.78
N SER A 523 37.73 14.98 25.91
CA SER A 523 38.15 16.16 26.69
C SER A 523 37.73 16.11 28.17
N ASP A 524 36.74 15.29 28.56
CA ASP A 524 36.17 15.30 29.93
C ASP A 524 36.08 13.94 30.65
N ALA A 525 36.45 12.80 30.04
CA ALA A 525 36.33 11.49 30.70
C ALA A 525 37.59 10.63 30.59
N ALA A 526 38.62 11.00 31.34
CA ALA A 526 39.39 9.97 32.05
C ALA A 526 38.53 9.53 33.25
N VAL A 527 37.70 8.50 33.06
CA VAL A 527 37.28 7.48 34.05
C VAL A 527 36.01 6.73 33.55
N SER A 528 36.17 5.41 33.47
CA SER A 528 35.20 4.29 33.48
C SER A 528 34.21 4.04 32.32
N ASP A 529 34.50 2.91 31.67
CA ASP A 529 33.66 1.75 31.30
C ASP A 529 32.63 1.74 30.15
N GLU A 530 32.87 0.72 29.31
CA GLU A 530 32.02 -0.08 28.42
C GLU A 530 30.76 0.57 27.81
N ALA A 531 30.89 1.02 26.55
CA ALA A 531 29.77 1.25 25.66
C ALA A 531 29.68 0.13 24.60
N VAL A 532 28.72 -0.79 24.79
CA VAL A 532 28.29 -1.78 23.79
C VAL A 532 27.47 -1.08 22.69
N PRO A 533 27.71 -1.32 21.40
CA PRO A 533 26.96 -0.63 20.33
C PRO A 533 25.52 -1.16 20.18
N LEU A 534 24.53 -0.30 20.44
CA LEU A 534 23.14 -0.52 20.02
C LEU A 534 22.97 -0.20 18.53
N THR A 535 22.63 -1.22 17.75
CA THR A 535 22.01 -1.14 16.41
C THR A 535 20.59 -1.67 16.49
N ALA A 536 19.60 -0.84 16.15
CA ALA A 536 18.19 -1.22 16.20
C ALA A 536 17.51 -0.96 14.84
N ASP A 537 17.62 -1.94 13.95
CA ASP A 537 16.58 -2.21 12.98
C ASP A 537 15.91 -3.52 13.32
N ILE A 538 14.63 -3.41 13.64
CA ILE A 538 13.74 -4.55 13.74
C ILE A 538 13.31 -4.88 12.30
N GLU A 539 14.23 -5.47 11.53
CA GLU A 539 13.90 -6.70 10.82
C GLU A 539 14.10 -7.80 11.85
N LEU A 540 13.02 -8.41 12.34
CA LEU A 540 13.11 -9.57 13.23
C LEU A 540 13.66 -10.75 12.41
N THR A 541 14.98 -10.82 12.33
CA THR A 541 15.74 -12.07 12.23
C THR A 541 16.07 -12.47 13.66
N GLU A 542 15.34 -13.44 14.20
CA GLU A 542 15.82 -14.21 15.34
C GLU A 542 17.07 -14.96 14.86
N THR A 543 18.22 -14.63 15.43
CA THR A 543 19.45 -15.39 15.27
C THR A 543 19.25 -16.77 15.93
N SER A 544 19.57 -17.81 15.17
CA SER A 544 19.37 -19.23 15.47
C SER A 544 20.17 -19.79 16.66
N GLU A 545 20.62 -18.97 17.61
CA GLU A 545 21.40 -19.42 18.77
C GLU A 545 20.57 -19.60 20.05
N GLU A 546 19.38 -19.02 20.18
CA GLU A 546 18.54 -19.19 21.39
C GLU A 546 17.67 -20.47 21.38
N LEU A 547 17.70 -21.26 20.30
CA LEU A 547 16.98 -22.54 20.22
C LEU A 547 17.81 -23.77 20.64
N LYS A 548 19.09 -23.59 20.99
CA LYS A 548 19.97 -24.71 21.37
C LYS A 548 20.01 -25.03 22.87
N ASP A 549 19.39 -24.22 23.73
CA ASP A 549 19.51 -24.38 25.18
C ASP A 549 18.21 -24.76 25.91
N ARG A 550 17.18 -25.20 25.16
CA ARG A 550 15.93 -25.74 25.73
C ARG A 550 15.82 -27.26 25.77
N ASP A 551 16.81 -27.98 25.25
CA ASP A 551 16.87 -29.44 25.32
C ASP A 551 18.11 -29.88 26.12
N ARG A 552 18.01 -29.79 27.46
CA ARG A 552 18.79 -30.64 28.36
C ARG A 552 17.85 -31.38 29.31
N PRO A 553 17.75 -32.71 29.22
CA PRO A 553 17.05 -33.52 30.21
C PRO A 553 18.00 -33.88 31.38
N GLY A 554 17.46 -33.87 32.60
CA GLY A 554 18.12 -34.32 33.83
C GLY A 554 18.10 -33.25 34.92
N LEU A 555 17.89 -33.54 36.21
CA LEU A 555 17.80 -34.79 36.95
C LEU A 555 17.28 -34.40 38.36
N VAL A 556 16.43 -35.26 38.94
CA VAL A 556 15.88 -35.27 40.33
C VAL A 556 14.80 -34.23 40.65
#